data_AF-A0A821YWG2-F1
#
_entry.id   AF-A0A821YWG2-F1
#
_cell.length_a   1.000
_cell.length_b   1.000
_cell.length_c   1.000
_cell.angle_alpha   90.00
_cell.angle_beta   90.00
_cell.angle_gamma   90.00
#
_symmetry.space_group_name_H-M   'P 1'
#
loop_
_entity.id
_entity.type
_entity.pdbx_description
1 polymer ?
#
loop_
_entity_poly.entity_id
_entity_poly.type
_entity_poly.pdbx_seq_one_letter_code
_entity_poly.pdbx_strand_id
1 'polypeptide(L)' 'MLLGNDDGTFQDQIVQAVGTQPSGLTSGDFNNDSILDAAVTNQGDNTINVLISNGNGTFQVVGTYQIGNGPDS' A
#
# COMPACT_ATOMS: atom_id res chain seq x y z
N MET A 1 2.25 4.65 7.68
CA MET A 1 1.67 5.99 7.89
C MET A 1 0.87 5.94 9.17
N LEU A 2 0.98 6.96 10.00
CA LEU A 2 0.35 7.01 11.31
C LEU A 2 -0.65 8.16 11.27
N LEU A 3 -1.95 7.88 11.32
CA LEU A 3 -2.95 8.94 11.36
C LEU A 3 -2.93 9.61 12.73
N GLY A 4 -3.07 10.94 12.75
CA GLY A 4 -3.30 11.68 13.98
C GLY A 4 -4.76 11.53 14.43
N ASN A 5 -4.98 11.46 15.74
CA ASN A 5 -6.31 11.42 16.37
C ASN A 5 -6.93 12.84 16.57
N ASP A 6 -6.42 13.85 15.87
CA ASP A 6 -6.74 15.29 16.06
C ASP A 6 -6.54 15.84 17.51
N ASP A 7 -5.99 15.03 18.42
CA ASP A 7 -5.67 15.36 19.81
C ASP A 7 -4.14 15.40 20.08
N GLY A 8 -3.34 15.34 19.01
CA GLY A 8 -1.88 15.28 19.08
C GLY A 8 -1.32 13.90 19.37
N THR A 9 -2.18 12.88 19.50
CA THR A 9 -1.78 11.47 19.56
C THR A 9 -1.90 10.82 18.19
N PHE A 10 -1.24 9.68 18.06
CA PHE A 10 -1.21 8.88 16.86
C PHE A 10 -2.11 7.66 17.05
N GLN A 11 -2.89 7.31 16.03
CA GLN A 11 -3.61 6.03 15.98
C GLN A 11 -2.63 4.87 16.10
N ASP A 12 -3.11 3.71 16.54
CA ASP A 12 -2.29 2.51 16.54
C ASP A 12 -1.73 2.21 15.15
N GLN A 13 -0.49 1.73 15.10
CA GLN A 13 0.13 1.36 13.84
C GLN A 13 -0.67 0.22 13.19
N ILE A 14 -1.26 0.51 12.03
CA ILE A 14 -1.82 -0.54 11.17
C ILE A 14 -0.69 -1.10 10.33
N VAL A 15 -0.32 -2.35 10.59
CA VAL A 15 0.65 -3.10 9.79
C VAL A 15 -0.09 -3.83 8.68
N GLN A 16 0.07 -3.37 7.44
CA GLN A 16 -0.41 -4.13 6.28
C GLN A 16 0.70 -5.03 5.77
N ALA A 17 0.48 -6.34 5.78
CA ALA A 17 1.40 -7.30 5.18
C ALA A 17 1.37 -7.15 3.65
N VAL A 18 2.53 -6.87 3.07
CA VAL A 18 2.80 -6.89 1.62
C VAL A 18 3.77 -8.04 1.33
N GLY A 19 4.07 -8.29 0.05
CA GLY A 19 5.06 -9.29 -0.35
C GLY A 19 6.48 -9.06 0.22
N THR A 20 7.40 -9.95 -0.12
CA THR A 20 8.77 -9.94 0.40
C THR A 20 9.68 -8.95 -0.34
N GLN A 21 10.61 -8.35 0.40
CA GLN A 21 11.57 -7.35 -0.09
C GLN A 21 10.88 -6.22 -0.88
N PRO A 22 10.02 -5.41 -0.22
CA PRO A 22 9.42 -4.24 -0.84
C PRO A 22 10.51 -3.26 -1.28
N SER A 23 10.46 -2.82 -2.54
CA SER A 23 11.48 -1.96 -3.16
C SER A 23 10.96 -0.57 -3.51
N GLY A 24 9.64 -0.37 -3.54
CA GLY A 24 9.04 0.87 -4.01
C GLY A 24 7.63 1.05 -3.45
N LEU A 25 7.26 2.32 -3.23
CA LEU A 25 5.95 2.76 -2.76
C LEU A 25 5.53 3.96 -3.60
N THR A 26 4.30 3.92 -4.12
CA THR A 26 3.66 5.07 -4.76
C THR A 26 2.25 5.24 -4.22
N SER A 27 1.69 6.44 -4.38
CA SER A 27 0.33 6.79 -3.98
C SER A 27 -0.42 7.47 -5.12
N GLY A 28 -1.72 7.20 -5.18
CA GLY A 28 -2.62 7.73 -6.21
C GLY A 28 -4.06 7.31 -5.89
N ASP A 29 -5.04 7.97 -6.50
CA ASP A 29 -6.43 7.49 -6.44
C ASP A 29 -6.60 6.41 -7.52
N PHE A 30 -6.59 5.13 -7.11
CA PHE A 30 -6.60 3.99 -8.03
C PHE A 30 -8.01 3.43 -8.26
N ASN A 31 -8.96 3.74 -7.38
CA ASN A 31 -10.36 3.31 -7.47
C ASN A 31 -11.34 4.46 -7.81
N ASN A 32 -10.84 5.68 -7.96
CA ASN A 32 -11.56 6.91 -8.30
C ASN A 32 -12.59 7.34 -7.23
N ASP A 33 -12.27 7.14 -5.95
CA ASP A 33 -13.10 7.54 -4.80
C ASP A 33 -12.66 8.87 -4.15
N SER A 34 -11.67 9.55 -4.72
CA SER A 34 -11.04 10.78 -4.19
C SER A 34 -10.28 10.60 -2.88
N ILE A 35 -9.99 9.36 -2.49
CA ILE A 35 -9.13 9.00 -1.37
C ILE A 35 -7.81 8.49 -1.95
N LEU A 36 -6.71 8.83 -1.27
CA LEU A 36 -5.39 8.41 -1.72
C LEU A 36 -5.15 6.93 -1.36
N ASP A 37 -4.96 6.10 -2.38
CA ASP A 37 -4.54 4.71 -2.29
C ASP A 37 -3.01 4.56 -2.33
N ALA A 38 -2.53 3.32 -2.14
CA ALA A 38 -1.11 3.00 -2.20
C ALA A 38 -0.83 1.77 -3.08
N ALA A 39 0.35 1.74 -3.72
CA ALA A 39 0.84 0.57 -4.43
C ALA A 39 2.29 0.28 -4.01
N VAL A 40 2.59 -0.99 -3.76
CA VAL A 40 3.90 -1.47 -3.29
C VAL A 40 4.45 -2.49 -4.25
N THR A 41 5.67 -2.27 -4.74
CA THR A 41 6.41 -3.24 -5.54
C THR A 41 7.28 -4.09 -4.63
N ASN A 42 7.19 -5.42 -4.75
CA ASN A 42 7.94 -6.40 -3.96
C ASN A 42 8.88 -7.16 -4.89
N GLN A 43 10.18 -6.89 -4.81
CA GLN A 43 11.18 -7.56 -5.65
C GLN A 43 11.38 -9.02 -5.25
N GLY A 44 11.26 -9.35 -3.96
CA GLY A 44 11.50 -10.71 -3.49
C GLY A 44 10.46 -11.71 -4.00
N ASP A 45 9.23 -11.23 -4.22
CA ASP A 45 8.12 -12.06 -4.73
C ASP A 45 7.77 -11.77 -6.19
N ASN A 46 8.43 -10.80 -6.83
CA ASN A 46 8.02 -10.26 -8.13
C ASN A 46 6.53 -9.90 -8.17
N THR A 47 6.07 -9.15 -7.16
CA THR A 47 4.66 -8.74 -7.07
C THR A 47 4.47 -7.25 -6.93
N ILE A 48 3.29 -6.78 -7.30
CA ILE A 48 2.77 -5.47 -6.92
C ILE A 48 1.51 -5.69 -6.08
N ASN A 49 1.52 -5.17 -4.86
CA ASN A 49 0.30 -5.08 -4.06
C ASN A 49 -0.35 -3.71 -4.27
N VAL A 50 -1.64 -3.68 -4.57
CA VAL A 50 -2.45 -2.45 -4.57
C VAL A 50 -3.31 -2.44 -3.31
N LEU A 51 -3.22 -1.33 -2.58
CA LEU A 51 -3.84 -1.09 -1.30
C LEU A 51 -4.88 0.03 -1.45
N ILE A 52 -6.16 -0.31 -1.39
CA ILE A 52 -7.25 0.70 -1.39
C ILE A 52 -7.40 1.25 0.02
N SER A 53 -7.42 2.57 0.14
CA SER A 53 -7.64 3.26 1.41
C SER A 53 -9.13 3.29 1.77
N ASN A 54 -9.47 3.08 3.04
CA ASN A 54 -10.84 3.30 3.52
C ASN A 54 -11.06 4.75 4.01
N GLY A 55 -10.11 5.67 3.79
CA GLY A 55 -10.19 7.08 4.21
C GLY A 55 -10.01 7.32 5.71
N ASN A 56 -10.03 6.27 6.53
CA ASN A 56 -9.75 6.29 7.96
C ASN A 56 -8.35 5.75 8.29
N GLY A 57 -7.44 5.75 7.30
CA GLY A 57 -6.04 5.30 7.40
C GLY A 57 -5.83 3.80 7.53
N THR A 58 -6.91 3.03 7.42
CA THR A 58 -6.82 1.60 7.16
C THR A 58 -6.73 1.37 5.65
N PHE A 59 -6.03 0.31 5.24
CA PHE A 59 -5.90 -0.09 3.85
C PHE A 59 -6.40 -1.52 3.66
N GLN A 60 -6.97 -1.81 2.49
CA GLN A 60 -7.30 -3.16 2.07
C GLN A 60 -6.42 -3.57 0.90
N VAL A 61 -5.77 -4.72 1.00
CA VAL A 61 -5.07 -5.30 -0.16
C VAL A 61 -6.12 -5.89 -1.09
N VAL A 62 -6.44 -5.17 -2.15
CA VAL A 62 -7.46 -5.55 -3.13
C VAL A 62 -6.90 -6.36 -4.30
N GLY A 63 -5.57 -6.36 -4.47
CA GLY A 63 -4.94 -7.15 -5.53
C GLY A 63 -3.44 -7.37 -5.30
N THR A 64 -3.00 -8.57 -5.65
CA THR A 64 -1.59 -8.94 -5.81
C THR A 64 -1.37 -9.28 -7.27
N TYR A 65 -0.63 -8.43 -7.97
CA TYR A 65 -0.29 -8.63 -9.37
C TYR A 65 1.11 -9.24 -9.47
N GLN A 66 1.21 -10.43 -10.06
CA GLN A 66 2.50 -11.03 -10.40
C GLN A 66 3.06 -10.24 -11.59
N ILE A 67 4.21 -9.60 -11.40
CA ILE A 67 5.00 -9.08 -12.50
C ILE A 67 5.95 -10.22 -12.87
N GLY A 68 5.93 -10.70 -14.12
CA GLY A 68 6.76 -11.84 -14.53
C GLY A 68 8.25 -11.63 -14.17
N ASN A 69 9.01 -12.72 -13.99
CA ASN A 69 10.43 -12.77 -13.56
C ASN A 69 11.19 -11.43 -13.66
N GLY A 70 11.22 -10.69 -12.55
CA GLY A 70 12.05 -9.51 -12.31
C GLY A 70 11.70 -8.27 -13.15
N PRO A 71 11.54 -7.08 -12.54
CA PRO A 71 11.75 -5.85 -13.29
C PRO A 71 13.27 -5.67 -13.50
N ASP A 72 13.85 -6.43 -14.44
CA ASP A 72 15.15 -6.11 -15.02
C ASP A 72 14.92 -5.44 -16.38
N SER A 73 15.15 -4.13 -16.41
CA SER A 73 15.69 -3.44 -17.58
C SER A 73 16.66 -2.38 -17.12
#